data_AF-A0A227J0M6-F1
#
_entry.id   AF-A0A227J0M6-F1
#
_cell.length_a   1.000
_cell.length_b   1.000
_cell.length_c   1.000
_cell.angle_alpha   90.00
_cell.angle_beta   90.00
_cell.angle_gamma   90.00
#
_symmetry.space_group_name_H-M   'P 1'
#
loop_
_entity.id
_entity.type
_entity.pdbx_description
1 polymer ?
#
loop_
_entity_poly.entity_id
_entity_poly.type
_entity_poly.pdbx_seq_one_letter_code
_entity_poly.pdbx_strand_id
1 'polypeptide(L)' 'MRSFVLRARAAPTTSKALLEGVGNEAHTEILAHTMMNTMFVAQSHREDVVVHLVLESTKDYSRTITIRS' A
#
# COMPACT_ATOMS: atom_id res chain seq x y z
N MET A 1 17.63 7.75 4.84
CA MET A 1 16.40 7.65 4.06
C MET A 1 16.24 6.25 3.49
N ARG A 2 15.18 5.54 3.86
CA ARG A 2 14.83 4.22 3.31
C ARG A 2 13.51 4.34 2.55
N SER A 3 13.50 3.92 1.29
CA SER A 3 12.31 4.05 0.42
C SER A 3 11.89 2.71 -0.16
N PHE A 4 10.58 2.47 -0.18
CA PHE A 4 9.98 1.25 -0.70
C PHE A 4 8.93 1.58 -1.75
N VAL A 5 8.85 0.76 -2.79
CA VAL A 5 7.79 0.83 -3.80
C VAL A 5 7.10 -0.53 -3.86
N LEU A 6 5.80 -0.55 -3.56
CA LEU A 6 4.95 -1.71 -3.79
C LEU A 6 4.09 -1.47 -5.03
N ARG A 7 4.38 -2.22 -6.09
CA ARG A 7 3.55 -2.24 -7.30
C ARG A 7 2.41 -3.25 -7.14
N ALA A 8 1.25 -2.77 -6.69
CA ALA A 8 0.07 -3.59 -6.46
C ALA A 8 -0.81 -3.64 -7.71
N ARG A 9 -0.38 -4.45 -8.70
CA ARG A 9 -1.01 -4.48 -10.04
C ARG A 9 -2.51 -4.80 -9.99
N ALA A 10 -2.91 -5.75 -9.15
CA ALA A 10 -4.31 -6.15 -9.00
C ALA A 10 -5.12 -5.23 -8.07
N ALA A 11 -4.49 -4.33 -7.32
CA ALA A 11 -5.18 -3.52 -6.33
C ALA A 11 -6.01 -2.42 -7.01
N PRO A 12 -7.32 -2.34 -6.73
CA PRO A 12 -8.24 -1.41 -7.37
C PRO A 12 -8.05 0.01 -6.84
N THR A 13 -8.25 1.01 -7.70
CA THR A 13 -8.16 2.43 -7.33
C THR A 13 -9.44 2.98 -6.69
N THR A 14 -10.53 2.19 -6.64
CA THR A 14 -11.80 2.59 -6.02
C THR A 14 -11.91 2.07 -4.58
N SER A 15 -12.37 2.93 -3.67
CA SER A 15 -12.41 2.64 -2.23
C SER A 15 -13.21 1.37 -1.90
N LYS A 16 -14.42 1.22 -2.47
CA LYS A 16 -15.27 0.05 -2.20
C LYS A 16 -14.61 -1.26 -2.62
N ALA A 17 -14.08 -1.33 -3.85
CA ALA A 17 -13.44 -2.54 -4.36
C ALA A 17 -12.14 -2.87 -3.61
N LEU A 18 -11.43 -1.86 -3.10
CA LEU A 18 -10.22 -2.06 -2.30
C LEU A 18 -10.54 -2.81 -1.00
N LEU A 19 -11.63 -2.43 -0.33
CA LEU A 19 -12.11 -3.09 0.88
C LEU A 19 -12.65 -4.49 0.60
N GLU A 20 -13.40 -4.66 -0.50
CA GLU A 20 -13.91 -5.97 -0.93
C GLU A 20 -12.78 -6.94 -1.31
N GLY A 21 -11.60 -6.43 -1.69
CA GLY A 21 -10.45 -7.25 -2.08
C GLY A 21 -9.73 -7.97 -0.93
N VAL A 22 -10.09 -7.70 0.33
CA VAL A 22 -9.44 -8.30 1.50
C VAL A 22 -9.80 -9.79 1.59
N GLY A 23 -8.78 -10.66 1.61
CA GLY A 23 -8.94 -12.11 1.65
C GLY A 23 -9.49 -12.74 0.37
N ASN A 24 -9.62 -11.95 -0.71
CA ASN A 24 -10.05 -12.40 -2.03
C ASN A 24 -8.87 -12.37 -3.01
N GLU A 25 -9.10 -12.69 -4.29
CA GLU A 25 -8.08 -12.82 -5.35
C GLU A 25 -7.06 -11.67 -5.43
N ALA A 26 -7.47 -10.42 -5.14
CA ALA A 26 -6.59 -9.26 -5.20
C ALA A 26 -5.69 -9.10 -3.94
N HIS A 27 -6.00 -9.81 -2.85
CA HIS A 27 -5.29 -9.83 -1.57
C HIS A 27 -4.89 -8.44 -1.08
N THR A 28 -5.83 -7.50 -1.02
CA THR A 28 -5.53 -6.09 -0.74
C THR A 28 -4.98 -5.87 0.67
N GLU A 29 -5.12 -6.83 1.59
CA GLU A 29 -4.51 -6.85 2.92
C GLU A 29 -2.97 -6.72 2.91
N ILE A 30 -2.29 -7.13 1.83
CA ILE A 30 -0.83 -7.01 1.73
C ILE A 30 -0.38 -5.54 1.74
N LEU A 31 -1.24 -4.60 1.32
CA LEU A 31 -0.96 -3.16 1.38
C LEU A 31 -0.79 -2.71 2.84
N ALA A 32 -1.72 -3.14 3.71
CA ALA A 32 -1.69 -2.85 5.13
C ALA A 32 -0.49 -3.52 5.82
N HIS A 33 -0.22 -4.80 5.52
CA HIS A 33 0.96 -5.49 6.06
C HIS A 33 2.28 -4.84 5.61
N THR A 34 2.34 -4.35 4.36
CA THR A 34 3.51 -3.63 3.85
C THR A 34 3.72 -2.34 4.62
N MET A 35 2.67 -1.52 4.78
CA MET A 35 2.75 -0.30 5.59
C MET A 35 3.16 -0.63 7.02
N MET A 36 2.58 -1.67 7.62
CA MET A 36 2.89 -2.09 8.98
C MET A 36 4.39 -2.37 9.15
N ASN A 37 4.93 -3.26 8.31
CA ASN A 37 6.32 -3.74 8.44
C ASN A 37 7.36 -2.69 8.03
N THR A 38 7.02 -1.81 7.10
CA THR A 38 7.93 -0.75 6.64
C THR A 38 7.94 0.43 7.61
N MET A 39 6.82 0.74 8.27
CA MET A 39 6.70 1.95 9.09
C MET A 39 6.86 1.70 10.58
N PHE A 40 6.45 0.56 11.12
CA PHE A 40 6.42 0.37 12.57
C PHE A 40 7.51 -0.58 13.08
N VAL A 41 7.92 -0.31 14.31
CA VAL A 41 8.65 -1.22 15.19
C VAL A 41 7.83 -1.37 16.48
N ALA A 42 8.21 -2.31 17.35
CA ALA A 42 7.41 -2.59 18.56
C ALA A 42 7.20 -1.37 19.48
N GLN A 43 8.13 -0.41 19.50
CA GLN A 43 8.12 0.74 20.42
C GLN A 43 7.76 2.08 19.76
N SER A 44 7.74 2.19 18.43
CA SER A 44 7.55 3.47 17.71
C SER A 44 7.29 3.25 16.21
N HIS A 45 7.23 4.33 15.45
CA HIS A 45 7.45 4.29 13.99
C HIS A 45 8.95 4.46 13.67
N ARG A 46 9.36 4.06 12.47
CA ARG A 46 10.70 4.29 11.94
C ARG A 46 10.80 5.72 11.42
N GLU A 47 11.87 6.42 11.77
CA GLU A 47 12.17 7.72 11.19
C GLU A 47 12.72 7.58 9.77
N ASP A 48 12.43 8.57 8.91
CA ASP A 48 13.03 8.74 7.60
C ASP A 48 12.77 7.55 6.65
N VAL A 49 11.51 7.09 6.67
CA VAL A 49 10.98 6.04 5.79
C VAL A 49 9.90 6.59 4.87
N VAL A 50 9.98 6.23 3.58
CA VAL A 50 8.97 6.54 2.56
C VAL A 50 8.45 5.27 1.93
N VAL A 51 7.13 5.14 1.80
CA VAL A 51 6.49 4.00 1.14
C VAL A 51 5.58 4.53 0.03
N HIS A 52 5.77 4.01 -1.18
CA HIS A 52 4.92 4.28 -2.33
C HIS A 52 4.10 3.03 -2.66
N LEU A 53 2.78 3.13 -2.50
CA LEU A 53 1.83 2.11 -2.91
C LEU A 53 1.26 2.51 -4.27
N VAL A 54 1.55 1.73 -5.31
CA VAL A 54 1.08 1.98 -6.67
C VAL A 54 -0.08 1.02 -6.99
N LEU A 55 -1.31 1.54 -6.98
CA LEU A 55 -2.54 0.80 -7.29
C LEU A 55 -2.83 0.95 -8.79
N GLU A 56 -2.83 -0.16 -9.53
CA GLU A 56 -2.90 -0.13 -11.01
C GLU A 56 -4.22 -0.67 -11.59
N SER A 57 -5.08 -1.32 -10.80
CA SER A 57 -6.38 -1.79 -11.33
C SER A 57 -7.36 -0.62 -11.43
N THR A 58 -7.40 -0.03 -12.62
CA THR A 58 -8.11 1.23 -12.91
C THR A 58 -8.54 1.31 -14.38
N LYS A 59 -9.48 2.21 -14.68
CA LYS A 59 -9.92 2.53 -16.05
C LYS A 59 -9.19 3.74 -16.65
N ASP A 60 -8.59 4.56 -15.78
CA ASP A 60 -7.94 5.82 -16.16
C ASP A 60 -6.43 5.77 -15.84
N TYR A 61 -5.99 6.43 -14.78
CA TYR A 61 -4.62 6.46 -14.31
C TYR A 61 -4.50 5.61 -13.04
N SER A 62 -3.30 5.09 -12.78
CA SER A 62 -2.97 4.51 -11.48
C SER A 62 -3.03 5.55 -10.36
N ARG A 63 -3.09 5.10 -9.10
CA ARG A 63 -2.96 5.97 -7.93
C ARG A 63 -1.70 5.58 -7.17
N THR A 64 -0.75 6.50 -7.08
CA THR A 64 0.43 6.35 -6.23
C THR A 64 0.17 7.05 -4.92
N ILE A 65 0.03 6.27 -3.85
CA ILE A 65 -0.16 6.78 -2.49
C ILE A 65 1.21 6.76 -1.82
N THR A 66 1.68 7.94 -1.42
CA THR A 66 2.97 8.08 -0.73
C THR A 66 2.74 8.38 0.74
N ILE A 67 3.30 7.56 1.62
CA ILE A 67 3.27 7.75 3.06
C ILE A 67 4.70 7.99 3.54
N ARG A 68 4.88 8.93 4.46
CA ARG A 68 6.18 9.34 5.02
C ARG A 68 6.12 9.26 6.53
N SER A 69 7.18 8.75 7.14
CA SER A 69 7.33 8.59 8.59
C SER A 69 8.63 9.20 9.11
#